data_AF-A0A842T4L0-F1
#
_entry.id   AF-A0A842T4L0-F1
#
_cell.length_a   1.000
_cell.length_b   1.000
_cell.length_c   1.000
_cell.angle_alpha   90.00
_cell.angle_beta   90.00
_cell.angle_gamma   90.00
#
_symmetry.space_group_name_H-M   'P 1'
#
loop_
_entity.id
_entity.type
_entity.pdbx_description
1 polymer ?
#
loop_
_entity_poly.entity_id
_entity_poly.type
_entity_poly.pdbx_seq_one_letter_code
_entity_poly.pdbx_strand_id
1 'polypeptide(L)'
;MIDKVIKGKLRSTTGVFFGSGQSNEYKDSIFFRDSQNNIIIPGSSIAGVLRAYIARISPYITEDSCVQLVEGQKDEFCNCKVCQMFGSINTRPDQESMPSKVWVYHATPITRCKAFLRDGITIDRESESSFRESKAKFNFEVIPKNTIFDLHIELEKGLNKEQEILLCSALSEWEKGRCFLGGLHSRGLGNFVLEDLNIYELDISDSNKLLKVLNRNSVLIRKNEFLQEKLKEGLKIINEKHQIIQKGTYHSFFQFDFNINFDSGVIVNNFKNNVRYSYDFFPITENGEFIIPGSSLRGVLRSHAEKIAKTIVNENCENLEDFLRICPACNPGGVSEKIPLT
;
A
#
# COMPACT_ATOMS: atom_id res chain seq x y z
N MET A 1 1.81 15.17 25.44
CA MET A 1 2.32 14.05 26.25
C MET A 1 1.72 12.74 25.76
N ILE A 2 2.54 11.71 25.54
CA ILE A 2 2.09 10.39 25.07
C ILE A 2 1.24 9.71 26.16
N ASP A 3 0.07 9.19 25.79
CA ASP A 3 -0.83 8.46 26.69
C ASP A 3 -1.02 6.99 26.27
N LYS A 4 -0.86 6.67 24.98
CA LYS A 4 -0.99 5.29 24.47
C LYS A 4 0.17 4.90 23.56
N VAL A 5 0.52 3.62 23.58
CA VAL A 5 1.52 3.01 22.72
C VAL A 5 0.90 1.81 22.02
N ILE A 6 1.00 1.74 20.71
CA ILE A 6 0.55 0.62 19.89
C ILE A 6 1.79 -0.10 19.36
N LYS A 7 1.85 -1.40 19.62
CA LYS A 7 2.90 -2.28 19.10
C LYS A 7 2.27 -3.43 18.32
N GLY A 8 2.92 -3.88 17.27
CA GLY A 8 2.51 -5.05 16.51
C GLY A 8 3.61 -5.51 15.56
N LYS A 9 3.34 -6.58 14.82
CA LYS A 9 4.25 -7.16 13.84
C LYS A 9 3.65 -7.05 12.46
N LEU A 10 4.31 -6.33 11.56
CA LEU A 10 3.95 -6.27 10.15
C LEU A 10 4.66 -7.40 9.41
N ARG A 11 3.96 -8.49 9.12
CA ARG A 11 4.47 -9.60 8.32
C ARG A 11 4.13 -9.39 6.85
N SER A 12 5.13 -9.35 5.98
CA SER A 12 4.90 -9.26 4.55
C SER A 12 4.31 -10.56 4.01
N THR A 13 3.21 -10.49 3.26
CA THR A 13 2.61 -11.66 2.58
C THR A 13 3.11 -11.78 1.14
N THR A 14 3.61 -10.69 0.57
CA THR A 14 4.30 -10.65 -0.72
C THR A 14 5.66 -10.00 -0.59
N GLY A 15 6.48 -10.06 -1.64
CA GLY A 15 7.72 -9.30 -1.71
C GLY A 15 7.45 -7.79 -1.53
N VAL A 16 8.34 -7.09 -0.86
CA VAL A 16 8.15 -5.69 -0.45
C VAL A 16 9.13 -4.80 -1.20
N PHE A 17 8.63 -3.70 -1.74
CA PHE A 17 9.43 -2.66 -2.38
C PHE A 17 9.08 -1.29 -1.79
N PHE A 18 10.10 -0.54 -1.36
CA PHE A 18 9.98 0.88 -1.03
C PHE A 18 10.98 1.64 -1.88
N GLY A 19 10.47 2.49 -2.78
CA GLY A 19 11.34 3.37 -3.56
C GLY A 19 11.87 4.48 -2.67
N SER A 20 13.18 4.53 -2.45
CA SER A 20 13.82 5.60 -1.68
C SER A 20 13.96 6.92 -2.44
N GLY A 21 13.62 6.94 -3.74
CA GLY A 21 13.97 8.03 -4.65
C GLY A 21 15.47 8.10 -4.96
N GLN A 22 16.27 7.18 -4.40
CA GLN A 22 17.69 7.05 -4.67
C GLN A 22 17.96 5.92 -5.66
N SER A 23 18.88 6.16 -6.57
CA SER A 23 19.46 5.20 -7.50
C SER A 23 20.98 5.13 -7.29
N ASN A 24 21.60 4.06 -7.77
CA ASN A 24 23.05 3.98 -7.94
C ASN A 24 23.37 3.35 -9.31
N GLU A 25 24.66 3.27 -9.65
CA GLU A 25 25.13 2.73 -10.95
C GLU A 25 24.58 1.34 -11.32
N TYR A 26 24.11 0.56 -10.34
CA TYR A 26 23.63 -0.81 -10.54
C TYR A 26 22.14 -1.01 -10.21
N LYS A 27 21.46 0.01 -9.67
CA LYS A 27 20.11 -0.10 -9.09
C LYS A 27 19.31 1.17 -9.35
N ASP A 28 18.18 1.03 -10.04
CA ASP A 28 17.30 2.16 -10.34
C ASP A 28 16.46 2.57 -9.13
N SER A 29 16.21 1.63 -8.20
CA SER A 29 15.55 1.94 -6.94
C SER A 29 15.99 1.04 -5.80
N ILE A 30 16.48 1.69 -4.74
CA ILE A 30 17.10 1.06 -3.57
C ILE A 30 16.15 1.14 -2.38
N PHE A 31 16.14 0.11 -1.52
CA PHE A 31 15.37 0.11 -0.28
C PHE A 31 15.92 1.14 0.72
N PHE A 32 15.05 1.74 1.53
CA PHE A 32 15.49 2.62 2.62
C PHE A 32 16.37 1.88 3.63
N ARG A 33 17.48 2.52 4.00
CA ARG A 33 18.38 2.03 5.03
C ARG A 33 18.73 3.13 6.03
N ASP A 34 19.01 2.72 7.26
CA ASP A 34 19.54 3.63 8.27
C ASP A 34 21.04 3.90 8.05
N SER A 35 21.65 4.74 8.90
CA SER A 35 23.09 5.06 8.86
C SER A 35 24.00 3.85 9.12
N GLN A 36 23.45 2.75 9.65
CA GLN A 36 24.15 1.49 9.88
C GLN A 36 23.90 0.48 8.76
N ASN A 37 23.26 0.90 7.66
CA ASN A 37 22.92 0.08 6.50
C ASN A 37 21.87 -1.01 6.77
N ASN A 38 21.09 -0.89 7.85
CA ASN A 38 19.96 -1.77 8.13
C ASN A 38 18.74 -1.34 7.32
N ILE A 39 18.00 -2.32 6.78
CA ILE A 39 16.75 -2.09 6.05
C ILE A 39 15.69 -1.58 7.02
N ILE A 40 14.99 -0.50 6.63
CA ILE A 40 13.90 0.07 7.41
C ILE A 40 12.68 0.35 6.51
N ILE A 41 11.49 0.25 7.08
CA ILE A 41 10.30 0.89 6.53
C ILE A 41 10.19 2.28 7.15
N PRO A 42 10.17 3.37 6.36
CA PRO A 42 10.02 4.71 6.91
C PRO A 42 8.72 4.87 7.70
N GLY A 43 8.80 5.44 8.91
CA GLY A 43 7.61 5.77 9.70
C GLY A 43 6.67 6.72 8.96
N SER A 44 7.22 7.62 8.14
CA SER A 44 6.46 8.50 7.24
C SER A 44 5.66 7.74 6.18
N SER A 45 6.17 6.62 5.65
CA SER A 45 5.43 5.78 4.70
C SER A 45 4.26 5.08 5.39
N ILE A 46 4.47 4.55 6.60
CA ILE A 46 3.40 3.92 7.41
C ILE A 46 2.34 4.97 7.78
N ALA A 47 2.77 6.14 8.28
CA ALA A 47 1.88 7.25 8.62
C ALA A 47 1.08 7.73 7.41
N GLY A 48 1.72 7.84 6.23
CA GLY A 48 1.06 8.24 4.99
C GLY A 48 -0.05 7.26 4.58
N VAL A 49 0.22 5.95 4.63
CA VAL A 49 -0.79 4.92 4.31
C VAL A 49 -1.93 4.93 5.33
N LEU A 50 -1.62 5.02 6.63
CA LEU A 50 -2.64 5.14 7.67
C LEU A 50 -3.51 6.38 7.45
N ARG A 51 -2.89 7.54 7.22
CA ARG A 51 -3.59 8.81 6.97
C ARG A 51 -4.50 8.71 5.76
N ALA A 52 -4.01 8.17 4.64
CA ALA A 52 -4.78 8.00 3.42
C ALA A 52 -5.95 7.03 3.60
N TYR A 53 -5.77 5.95 4.38
CA TYR A 53 -6.86 5.05 4.72
C TYR A 53 -7.91 5.72 5.61
N ILE A 54 -7.47 6.35 6.71
CA ILE A 54 -8.33 7.04 7.67
C ILE A 54 -9.11 8.17 7.01
N ALA A 55 -8.49 8.96 6.14
CA ALA A 55 -9.15 10.01 5.37
C ALA A 55 -10.31 9.49 4.51
N ARG A 56 -10.16 8.29 3.92
CA ARG A 56 -11.20 7.67 3.09
C ARG A 56 -12.40 7.20 3.92
N ILE A 57 -12.18 6.71 5.14
CA ILE A 57 -13.26 6.23 6.01
C ILE A 57 -13.83 7.31 6.94
N SER A 58 -13.14 8.45 7.10
CA SER A 58 -13.55 9.57 7.97
C SER A 58 -15.00 10.00 7.75
N PRO A 59 -15.48 10.24 6.51
CA PRO A 59 -16.83 10.77 6.27
C PRO A 59 -17.98 9.90 6.80
N TYR A 60 -17.72 8.62 7.09
CA TYR A 60 -18.73 7.69 7.61
C TYR A 60 -18.80 7.66 9.14
N ILE A 61 -17.74 8.08 9.81
CA ILE A 61 -17.63 8.09 11.27
C ILE A 61 -17.79 9.53 11.77
N THR A 62 -17.13 10.49 11.12
CA THR A 62 -17.13 11.92 11.48
C THR A 62 -18.12 12.71 10.64
N GLU A 63 -18.26 14.00 10.90
CA GLU A 63 -19.02 14.93 10.04
C GLU A 63 -18.16 15.56 8.94
N ASP A 64 -16.83 15.51 9.10
CA ASP A 64 -15.89 16.16 8.19
C ASP A 64 -15.21 15.19 7.21
N SER A 65 -14.75 15.71 6.07
CA SER A 65 -13.87 15.05 5.12
C SER A 65 -12.53 15.78 5.01
N CYS A 66 -11.47 15.07 4.62
CA CYS A 66 -10.14 15.67 4.47
C CYS A 66 -9.96 16.25 3.06
N VAL A 67 -10.27 17.54 2.88
CA VAL A 67 -10.20 18.23 1.57
C VAL A 67 -8.80 18.18 0.93
N GLN A 68 -7.73 18.19 1.75
CA GLN A 68 -6.34 18.12 1.27
C GLN A 68 -5.97 16.78 0.62
N LEU A 69 -6.73 15.72 0.91
CA LEU A 69 -6.53 14.39 0.35
C LEU A 69 -7.58 14.04 -0.72
N VAL A 70 -8.51 14.96 -1.02
CA VAL A 70 -9.42 14.87 -2.16
C VAL A 70 -8.71 15.44 -3.40
N GLU A 71 -8.91 14.81 -4.56
CA GLU A 71 -8.36 15.30 -5.81
C GLU A 71 -8.90 16.69 -6.17
N GLY A 72 -8.02 17.62 -6.49
CA GLY A 72 -8.37 18.97 -6.98
C GLY A 72 -8.32 20.11 -5.95
N GLN A 73 -8.16 19.85 -4.64
CA GLN A 73 -8.18 20.89 -3.59
C GLN A 73 -7.00 20.79 -2.60
N LYS A 74 -5.77 20.63 -3.13
CA LYS A 74 -4.57 20.39 -2.30
C LYS A 74 -4.07 21.61 -1.51
N ASP A 75 -4.44 22.82 -1.90
CA ASP A 75 -3.87 24.07 -1.35
C ASP A 75 -4.75 24.76 -0.30
N GLU A 76 -5.88 24.14 0.07
CA GLU A 76 -6.77 24.67 1.11
C GLU A 76 -6.35 24.20 2.51
N PHE A 77 -6.50 25.09 3.50
CA PHE A 77 -6.31 24.73 4.90
C PHE A 77 -7.42 23.76 5.35
N CYS A 78 -7.04 22.69 6.04
CA CYS A 78 -7.98 21.66 6.51
C CYS A 78 -7.75 21.33 7.99
N ASN A 79 -8.81 21.50 8.79
CA ASN A 79 -8.84 21.16 10.22
C ASN A 79 -9.78 19.97 10.52
N CYS A 80 -9.97 19.07 9.57
CA CYS A 80 -10.77 17.86 9.80
C CYS A 80 -10.14 16.96 10.87
N LYS A 81 -10.90 15.99 11.38
CA LYS A 81 -10.41 15.00 12.37
C LYS A 81 -9.13 14.29 11.95
N VAL A 82 -8.92 14.04 10.66
CA VAL A 82 -7.70 13.42 10.13
C VAL A 82 -6.49 14.34 10.26
N CYS A 83 -6.61 15.61 9.88
CA CYS A 83 -5.53 16.60 10.03
C CYS A 83 -5.22 16.85 11.51
N GLN A 84 -6.22 16.85 12.39
CA GLN A 84 -6.03 16.94 13.84
C GLN A 84 -5.27 15.73 14.43
N MET A 85 -5.27 14.58 13.76
CA MET A 85 -4.51 13.38 14.17
C MET A 85 -3.09 13.40 13.62
N PHE A 86 -2.94 13.63 12.31
CA PHE A 86 -1.69 13.45 11.56
C PHE A 86 -0.93 14.76 11.29
N GLY A 87 -1.46 15.88 11.77
CA GLY A 87 -0.95 17.23 11.52
C GLY A 87 -1.40 17.83 10.19
N SER A 88 -1.32 19.15 10.10
CA SER A 88 -1.69 19.91 8.89
C SER A 88 -0.72 19.63 7.73
N ILE A 89 -1.21 19.54 6.49
CA ILE A 89 -0.38 19.47 5.26
C ILE A 89 -0.41 20.83 4.57
N ASN A 90 0.59 21.13 3.73
CA ASN A 90 0.62 22.33 2.88
C ASN A 90 0.37 23.65 3.62
N THR A 91 0.81 23.75 4.87
CA THR A 91 0.65 24.95 5.69
C THR A 91 1.54 26.06 5.14
N ARG A 92 0.96 27.25 5.00
CA ARG A 92 1.74 28.46 4.72
C ARG A 92 2.30 29.04 6.03
N PRO A 93 3.40 29.82 5.99
CA PRO A 93 4.04 30.36 7.20
C PRO A 93 3.12 31.24 8.06
N ASP A 94 2.08 31.81 7.45
CA ASP A 94 1.07 32.68 8.04
C ASP A 94 -0.16 31.94 8.57
N GLN A 95 -0.21 30.61 8.44
CA GLN A 95 -1.34 29.79 8.88
C GLN A 95 -1.01 28.98 10.14
N GLU A 96 -1.98 28.86 11.04
CA GLU A 96 -1.87 27.95 12.17
C GLU A 96 -1.64 26.52 11.68
N SER A 97 -0.56 25.90 12.15
CA SER A 97 -0.23 24.50 11.87
C SER A 97 -0.47 23.66 13.12
N MET A 98 -1.09 22.50 12.94
CA MET A 98 -1.29 21.55 14.04
C MET A 98 -0.23 20.46 13.99
N PRO A 99 0.46 20.18 15.11
CA PRO A 99 1.39 19.06 15.18
C PRO A 99 0.63 17.72 15.11
N SER A 100 1.32 16.69 14.65
CA SER A 100 0.77 15.32 14.69
C SER A 100 0.65 14.83 16.12
N LYS A 101 -0.51 14.26 16.45
CA LYS A 101 -0.74 13.50 17.68
C LYS A 101 -0.47 12.00 17.50
N VAL A 102 -0.18 11.56 16.28
CA VAL A 102 0.13 10.17 15.95
C VAL A 102 1.59 10.09 15.50
N TRP A 103 2.44 9.49 16.33
CA TRP A 103 3.87 9.40 16.10
C TRP A 103 4.20 7.99 15.64
N VAL A 104 4.56 7.86 14.36
CA VAL A 104 4.84 6.56 13.73
C VAL A 104 6.34 6.41 13.55
N TYR A 105 6.92 5.40 14.18
CA TYR A 105 8.36 5.15 14.16
C TYR A 105 8.75 4.31 12.93
N HIS A 106 10.03 4.34 12.59
CA HIS A 106 10.59 3.45 11.58
C HIS A 106 10.37 1.99 12.01
N ALA A 107 9.80 1.19 11.11
CA ALA A 107 9.67 -0.24 11.37
C ALA A 107 10.95 -0.94 10.89
N THR A 108 11.55 -1.74 11.78
CA THR A 108 12.79 -2.48 11.53
C THR A 108 12.48 -3.96 11.47
N PRO A 109 13.19 -4.74 10.64
CA PRO A 109 12.95 -6.17 10.54
C PRO A 109 13.46 -6.88 11.81
N ILE A 110 12.64 -7.78 12.37
CA ILE A 110 12.98 -8.53 13.60
C ILE A 110 14.22 -9.41 13.37
N THR A 111 14.34 -9.96 12.16
CA THR A 111 15.50 -10.74 11.73
C THR A 111 16.20 -10.03 10.58
N ARG A 112 17.52 -10.12 10.53
CA ARG A 112 18.29 -9.56 9.41
C ARG A 112 17.81 -10.21 8.11
N CYS A 113 17.21 -9.41 7.25
CA CYS A 113 16.82 -9.80 5.90
C CYS A 113 17.79 -9.19 4.88
N LYS A 114 17.93 -9.87 3.74
CA LYS A 114 18.71 -9.35 2.60
C LYS A 114 17.74 -9.00 1.49
N ALA A 115 17.86 -7.79 0.96
CA ALA A 115 17.19 -7.43 -0.27
C ALA A 115 17.80 -8.21 -1.44
N PHE A 116 16.96 -8.65 -2.37
CA PHE A 116 17.38 -9.18 -3.66
C PHE A 116 16.92 -8.25 -4.78
N LEU A 117 17.56 -8.36 -5.94
CA LEU A 117 17.19 -7.56 -7.10
C LEU A 117 16.13 -8.29 -7.92
N ARG A 118 15.11 -7.55 -8.32
CA ARG A 118 14.06 -8.02 -9.21
C ARG A 118 14.02 -7.13 -10.45
N ASP A 119 13.97 -7.78 -11.60
CA ASP A 119 13.88 -7.09 -12.88
C ASP A 119 12.42 -6.72 -13.16
N GLY A 120 12.20 -5.45 -13.54
CA GLY A 120 10.97 -4.96 -14.14
C GLY A 120 11.16 -4.87 -15.64
N ILE A 121 10.26 -5.50 -16.39
CA ILE A 121 10.26 -5.45 -17.86
C ILE A 121 9.03 -4.71 -18.32
N THR A 122 9.23 -3.68 -19.14
CA THR A 122 8.17 -3.07 -19.92
C THR A 122 8.16 -3.72 -21.29
N ILE A 123 7.02 -4.32 -21.65
CA ILE A 123 6.82 -4.95 -22.97
C ILE A 123 6.23 -3.90 -23.91
N ASP A 124 6.81 -3.78 -25.11
CA ASP A 124 6.24 -2.99 -26.19
C ASP A 124 5.04 -3.73 -26.79
N ARG A 125 3.95 -3.00 -27.01
CA ARG A 125 2.65 -3.58 -27.37
C ARG A 125 2.49 -3.74 -28.88
N GLU A 126 3.30 -3.04 -29.68
CA GLU A 126 3.27 -3.15 -31.14
C GLU A 126 4.02 -4.39 -31.65
N SER A 127 5.09 -4.80 -30.97
CA SER A 127 6.00 -5.85 -31.46
C SER A 127 5.93 -7.16 -30.68
N GLU A 128 5.08 -7.24 -29.63
CA GLU A 128 5.09 -8.30 -28.61
C GLU A 128 6.50 -8.58 -28.03
N SER A 129 7.44 -7.65 -28.22
CA SER A 129 8.84 -7.79 -27.88
C SER A 129 9.23 -6.81 -26.78
N SER A 130 10.19 -7.19 -25.93
CA SER A 130 10.78 -6.26 -24.98
C SER A 130 11.51 -5.14 -25.74
N PHE A 131 11.17 -3.87 -25.45
CA PHE A 131 11.80 -2.69 -26.03
C PHE A 131 13.33 -2.87 -26.12
N ARG A 132 13.89 -2.73 -27.33
CA ARG A 132 15.34 -2.86 -27.59
C ARG A 132 16.15 -1.64 -27.12
N GLU A 133 15.49 -0.53 -26.79
CA GLU A 133 16.18 0.62 -26.19
C GLU A 133 16.31 0.46 -24.67
N SER A 134 17.47 0.86 -24.16
CA SER A 134 17.95 0.77 -22.78
C SER A 134 17.06 1.39 -21.68
N LYS A 135 15.86 1.88 -22.00
CA LYS A 135 14.87 2.48 -21.07
C LYS A 135 13.73 1.54 -20.62
N ALA A 136 13.70 0.27 -21.06
CA ALA A 136 12.60 -0.66 -20.76
C ALA A 136 12.88 -1.75 -19.72
N LYS A 137 14.11 -1.83 -19.22
CA LYS A 137 14.49 -2.67 -18.09
C LYS A 137 14.82 -1.77 -16.92
N PHE A 138 14.13 -1.94 -15.81
CA PHE A 138 14.47 -1.26 -14.57
C PHE A 138 14.55 -2.28 -13.44
N ASN A 139 15.57 -2.16 -12.61
CA ASN A 139 15.84 -3.09 -11.53
C ASN A 139 15.56 -2.43 -10.19
N PHE A 140 14.84 -3.14 -9.32
CA PHE A 140 14.49 -2.64 -8.00
C PHE A 140 14.77 -3.68 -6.92
N GLU A 141 15.09 -3.20 -5.72
CA GLU A 141 15.31 -4.05 -4.56
C GLU A 141 13.99 -4.54 -3.96
N VAL A 142 13.89 -5.84 -3.74
CA VAL A 142 12.74 -6.46 -3.09
C VAL A 142 13.20 -7.16 -1.82
N ILE A 143 12.48 -6.92 -0.73
CA ILE A 143 12.58 -7.71 0.49
C ILE A 143 11.65 -8.91 0.36
N PRO A 144 12.11 -10.12 0.71
CA PRO A 144 11.29 -11.31 0.52
C PRO A 144 9.98 -11.26 1.31
N LYS A 145 8.98 -11.99 0.81
CA LYS A 145 7.78 -12.33 1.58
C LYS A 145 8.16 -13.01 2.91
N ASN A 146 7.23 -13.00 3.86
CA ASN A 146 7.39 -13.50 5.23
C ASN A 146 8.43 -12.75 6.07
N THR A 147 8.85 -11.55 5.65
CA THR A 147 9.69 -10.69 6.47
C THR A 147 8.81 -9.98 7.49
N ILE A 148 9.23 -10.00 8.76
CA ILE A 148 8.47 -9.42 9.87
C ILE A 148 9.16 -8.15 10.35
N PHE A 149 8.39 -7.07 10.43
CA PHE A 149 8.84 -5.76 10.91
C PHE A 149 8.12 -5.36 12.21
N ASP A 150 8.83 -4.76 13.15
CA ASP A 150 8.24 -4.22 14.38
C ASP A 150 7.52 -2.88 14.10
N LEU A 151 6.20 -2.86 14.28
CA LEU A 151 5.39 -1.66 14.25
C LEU A 151 5.37 -1.03 15.64
N HIS A 152 5.69 0.27 15.71
CA HIS A 152 5.59 1.08 16.92
C HIS A 152 4.94 2.42 16.59
N ILE A 153 3.80 2.70 17.23
CA ILE A 153 3.07 3.97 17.13
C ILE A 153 2.84 4.51 18.53
N GLU A 154 3.12 5.78 18.76
CA GLU A 154 2.79 6.49 20.00
C GLU A 154 1.69 7.49 19.73
N LEU A 155 0.72 7.58 20.65
CA LEU A 155 -0.39 8.52 20.58
C LEU A 155 -0.21 9.58 21.66
N GLU A 156 -0.29 10.84 21.24
CA GLU A 156 -0.39 11.95 22.15
C GLU A 156 -1.79 12.06 22.73
N LYS A 157 -1.87 12.42 24.02
CA LYS A 157 -3.12 12.69 24.72
C LYS A 157 -3.99 13.68 23.93
N GLY A 158 -5.28 13.39 23.84
CA GLY A 158 -6.26 14.28 23.23
C GLY A 158 -6.71 13.88 21.83
N LEU A 159 -6.57 12.60 21.46
CA LEU A 159 -7.44 11.99 20.46
C LEU A 159 -8.85 11.86 21.03
N ASN A 160 -9.85 12.28 20.27
CA ASN A 160 -11.24 12.10 20.64
C ASN A 160 -11.74 10.69 20.26
N LYS A 161 -12.97 10.38 20.65
CA LYS A 161 -13.60 9.08 20.42
C LYS A 161 -13.61 8.67 18.94
N GLU A 162 -14.01 9.59 18.04
CA GLU A 162 -14.08 9.33 16.60
C GLU A 162 -12.70 9.05 16.00
N GLN A 163 -11.67 9.80 16.43
CA GLN A 163 -10.28 9.61 16.00
C GLN A 163 -9.73 8.26 16.44
N GLU A 164 -10.03 7.82 17.67
CA GLU A 164 -9.68 6.49 18.15
C GLU A 164 -10.39 5.40 17.33
N ILE A 165 -11.68 5.58 17.01
CA ILE A 165 -12.45 4.66 16.16
C ILE A 165 -11.83 4.56 14.76
N LEU A 166 -11.48 5.69 14.15
CA LEU A 166 -10.84 5.74 12.83
C LEU A 166 -9.51 4.98 12.81
N LEU A 167 -8.66 5.23 13.80
CA LEU A 167 -7.37 4.54 13.92
C LEU A 167 -7.56 3.03 14.13
N CYS A 168 -8.44 2.64 15.05
CA CYS A 168 -8.75 1.23 15.32
C CYS A 168 -9.34 0.53 14.10
N SER A 169 -10.18 1.22 13.32
CA SER A 169 -10.73 0.71 12.07
C SER A 169 -9.63 0.44 11.04
N ALA A 170 -8.67 1.36 10.89
CA ALA A 170 -7.54 1.17 9.99
C ALA A 170 -6.65 -0.02 10.40
N LEU A 171 -6.34 -0.15 11.70
CA LEU A 171 -5.53 -1.24 12.22
C LEU A 171 -6.24 -2.60 12.11
N SER A 172 -7.55 -2.65 12.32
CA SER A 172 -8.33 -3.89 12.14
C SER A 172 -8.30 -4.40 10.69
N GLU A 173 -8.26 -3.49 9.72
CA GLU A 173 -8.16 -3.87 8.31
C GLU A 173 -6.77 -4.41 7.98
N TRP A 174 -5.74 -3.91 8.65
CA TRP A 174 -4.39 -4.44 8.57
C TRP A 174 -4.27 -5.83 9.20
N GLU A 175 -4.96 -6.10 10.32
CA GLU A 175 -5.05 -7.46 10.90
C GLU A 175 -5.70 -8.46 9.93
N LYS A 176 -6.62 -7.99 9.08
CA LYS A 176 -7.27 -8.81 8.03
C LYS A 176 -6.45 -8.91 6.74
N GLY A 177 -5.19 -8.48 6.74
CA GLY A 177 -4.30 -8.58 5.58
C GLY A 177 -4.54 -7.55 4.48
N ARG A 178 -5.24 -6.44 4.79
CA ARG A 178 -5.46 -5.32 3.86
C ARG A 178 -4.52 -4.15 4.13
N CYS A 179 -3.27 -4.46 4.45
CA CYS A 179 -2.21 -3.49 4.68
C CYS A 179 -1.29 -3.43 3.45
N PHE A 180 -1.39 -2.35 2.67
CA PHE A 180 -0.55 -2.13 1.50
C PHE A 180 0.48 -1.05 1.82
N LEU A 181 1.75 -1.43 1.97
CA LEU A 181 2.86 -0.52 2.27
C LEU A 181 3.93 -0.59 1.18
N GLY A 182 4.46 0.58 0.81
CA GLY A 182 5.51 0.69 -0.20
C GLY A 182 4.96 1.03 -1.58
N GLY A 183 5.55 0.45 -2.63
CA GLY A 183 5.20 0.73 -4.01
C GLY A 183 4.92 -0.52 -4.82
N LEU A 184 4.51 -0.33 -6.08
CA LEU A 184 4.27 -1.40 -7.05
C LEU A 184 3.19 -2.42 -6.60
N HIS A 185 2.18 -1.96 -5.85
CA HIS A 185 1.03 -2.79 -5.42
C HIS A 185 0.30 -3.46 -6.59
N SER A 186 0.12 -2.73 -7.70
CA SER A 186 -0.47 -3.26 -8.93
C SER A 186 0.35 -4.37 -9.60
N ARG A 187 1.58 -4.61 -9.14
CA ARG A 187 2.45 -5.72 -9.57
C ARG A 187 2.56 -6.83 -8.52
N GLY A 188 1.75 -6.77 -7.47
CA GLY A 188 1.67 -7.79 -6.42
C GLY A 188 2.69 -7.63 -5.29
N LEU A 189 3.21 -6.42 -5.06
CA LEU A 189 4.19 -6.14 -4.00
C LEU A 189 3.61 -5.34 -2.83
N GLY A 190 4.27 -5.44 -1.68
CA GLY A 190 4.01 -4.59 -0.53
C GLY A 190 2.72 -4.91 0.21
N ASN A 191 2.26 -6.16 0.17
CA ASN A 191 1.12 -6.59 0.99
C ASN A 191 1.60 -7.11 2.34
N PHE A 192 0.89 -6.76 3.41
CA PHE A 192 1.21 -7.07 4.79
C PHE A 192 -0.03 -7.54 5.55
N VAL A 193 0.21 -8.33 6.59
CA VAL A 193 -0.73 -8.60 7.66
C VAL A 193 -0.15 -8.08 8.97
N LEU A 194 -0.99 -7.42 9.77
CA LEU A 194 -0.65 -6.99 11.12
C LEU A 194 -0.97 -8.11 12.11
N GLU A 195 0.03 -8.52 12.88
CA GLU A 195 -0.04 -9.60 13.85
C GLU A 195 0.38 -9.09 15.23
N ASP A 196 0.03 -9.83 16.28
CA ASP A 196 0.40 -9.51 17.66
C ASP A 196 0.12 -8.04 18.04
N LEU A 197 -1.03 -7.50 17.60
CA LEU A 197 -1.41 -6.11 17.88
C LEU A 197 -1.70 -5.95 19.37
N ASN A 198 -0.99 -5.01 19.98
CA ASN A 198 -1.04 -4.71 21.39
C ASN A 198 -1.13 -3.21 21.61
N ILE A 199 -2.16 -2.78 22.33
CA ILE A 199 -2.36 -1.40 22.72
C ILE A 199 -2.07 -1.29 24.21
N TYR A 200 -1.23 -0.34 24.57
CA TYR A 200 -0.83 -0.06 25.94
C TYR A 200 -1.22 1.36 26.30
N GLU A 201 -1.64 1.56 27.54
CA GLU A 201 -1.83 2.88 28.14
C GLU A 201 -0.69 3.16 29.11
N LEU A 202 -0.16 4.38 29.06
CA LEU A 202 0.84 4.85 30.02
C LEU A 202 0.16 5.26 31.31
N ASP A 203 0.50 4.56 32.39
CA ASP A 203 0.06 4.93 33.72
C ASP A 203 1.01 5.98 34.32
N ILE A 204 0.55 7.24 34.32
CA ILE A 204 1.26 8.39 34.89
C ILE A 204 0.50 8.97 36.09
N SER A 205 -0.30 8.15 36.78
CA SER A 205 -1.17 8.60 37.87
C SER A 205 -0.41 9.19 39.08
N ASP A 206 0.90 8.93 39.18
CA ASP A 206 1.77 9.41 40.27
C ASP A 206 3.18 9.74 39.74
N SER A 207 3.83 10.69 40.41
CA SER A 207 5.22 11.13 40.26
C SER A 207 6.23 9.98 40.11
N ASN A 208 6.10 8.90 40.89
CA ASN A 208 6.97 7.73 40.79
C ASN A 208 6.80 6.98 39.46
N LYS A 209 5.57 6.88 38.95
CA LYS A 209 5.30 6.25 37.67
C LYS A 209 5.78 7.12 36.52
N LEU A 210 5.62 8.45 36.62
CA LEU A 210 6.21 9.40 35.68
C LEU A 210 7.73 9.25 35.58
N LEU A 211 8.44 9.17 36.72
CA LEU A 211 9.90 8.93 36.73
C LEU A 211 10.29 7.60 36.08
N LYS A 212 9.50 6.53 36.27
CA LYS A 212 9.71 5.24 35.58
C LYS A 212 9.53 5.37 34.07
N VAL A 213 8.52 6.10 33.62
CA VAL A 213 8.28 6.40 32.20
C VAL A 213 9.45 7.20 31.61
N LEU A 214 9.92 8.25 32.30
CA LEU A 214 11.06 9.07 31.86
C LEU A 214 12.37 8.28 31.78
N ASN A 215 12.58 7.34 32.70
CA ASN A 215 13.73 6.42 32.68
C ASN A 215 13.57 5.25 31.67
N ARG A 216 12.57 5.31 30.77
CA ARG A 216 12.24 4.27 29.77
C ARG A 216 11.95 2.88 30.37
N ASN A 217 11.73 2.80 31.68
CA ASN A 217 11.25 1.62 32.39
C ASN A 217 9.72 1.70 32.47
N SER A 218 9.08 1.82 31.32
CA SER A 218 7.67 2.17 31.20
C SER A 218 6.76 1.09 31.82
N VAL A 219 5.86 1.53 32.70
CA VAL A 219 4.75 0.73 33.20
C VAL A 219 3.64 0.82 32.16
N LEU A 220 3.67 -0.10 31.19
CA LEU A 220 2.68 -0.19 30.13
C LEU A 220 1.53 -1.10 30.57
N ILE A 221 0.31 -0.56 30.67
CA ILE A 221 -0.88 -1.35 30.95
C ILE A 221 -1.49 -1.81 29.63
N ARG A 222 -1.42 -3.11 29.34
CA ARG A 222 -2.01 -3.69 28.13
C ARG A 222 -3.54 -3.58 28.18
N LYS A 223 -4.14 -3.10 27.09
CA LYS A 223 -5.59 -2.97 26.88
C LYS A 223 -6.04 -3.97 25.83
N ASN A 224 -6.38 -5.19 26.27
CA ASN A 224 -6.72 -6.28 25.36
C ASN A 224 -8.00 -6.03 24.55
N GLU A 225 -8.96 -5.28 25.11
CA GLU A 225 -10.29 -5.12 24.50
C GLU A 225 -10.47 -3.79 23.76
N PHE A 226 -9.54 -2.84 23.91
CA PHE A 226 -9.68 -1.48 23.39
C PHE A 226 -10.00 -1.43 21.90
N LEU A 227 -9.30 -2.25 21.09
CA LEU A 227 -9.58 -2.32 19.65
C LEU A 227 -11.03 -2.76 19.39
N GLN A 228 -11.46 -3.86 20.00
CA GLN A 228 -12.79 -4.42 19.80
C GLN A 228 -13.90 -3.51 20.33
N GLU A 229 -13.66 -2.81 21.44
CA GLU A 229 -14.55 -1.78 21.96
C GLU A 229 -14.75 -0.66 20.95
N LYS A 230 -13.66 -0.08 20.43
CA LYS A 230 -13.73 1.03 19.45
C LYS A 230 -14.40 0.59 18.14
N LEU A 231 -14.16 -0.64 17.68
CA LEU A 231 -14.84 -1.17 16.51
C LEU A 231 -16.36 -1.29 16.73
N LYS A 232 -16.79 -1.80 17.90
CA LYS A 232 -18.22 -1.86 18.26
C LYS A 232 -18.85 -0.47 18.34
N GLU A 233 -18.13 0.51 18.88
CA GLU A 233 -18.59 1.90 18.92
C GLU A 233 -18.73 2.49 17.51
N GLY A 234 -17.76 2.26 16.63
CA GLY A 234 -17.82 2.70 15.23
C GLY A 234 -19.00 2.10 14.46
N LEU A 235 -19.27 0.81 14.65
CA LEU A 235 -20.42 0.15 14.02
C LEU A 235 -21.75 0.76 14.48
N LYS A 236 -21.89 1.15 15.74
CA LYS A 236 -23.08 1.85 16.23
C LYS A 236 -23.27 3.19 15.54
N ILE A 237 -22.21 4.00 15.45
CA ILE A 237 -22.24 5.31 14.76
C ILE A 237 -22.66 5.14 13.30
N ILE A 238 -22.08 4.16 12.60
CA ILE A 238 -22.40 3.90 11.19
C ILE A 238 -23.87 3.47 11.05
N ASN A 239 -24.36 2.55 11.88
CA ASN A 239 -25.76 2.09 11.90
C ASN A 239 -26.77 3.21 12.22
N GLU A 240 -26.40 4.16 13.06
CA GLU A 240 -27.24 5.33 13.37
C GLU A 240 -27.21 6.36 12.22
N LYS A 241 -26.04 6.56 11.58
CA LYS A 241 -25.86 7.46 10.42
C LYS A 241 -26.36 6.85 9.09
N HIS A 242 -26.73 5.57 9.06
CA HIS A 242 -27.10 4.81 7.86
C HIS A 242 -28.33 5.36 7.09
N GLN A 243 -29.03 6.39 7.60
CA GLN A 243 -30.07 7.10 6.85
C GLN A 243 -29.52 8.18 5.88
N ILE A 244 -28.21 8.51 5.90
CA ILE A 244 -27.68 9.71 5.19
C ILE A 244 -26.68 9.40 4.06
N ILE A 245 -26.28 8.14 3.82
CA ILE A 245 -25.18 7.86 2.88
C ILE A 245 -25.71 7.47 1.48
N GLN A 246 -26.02 8.48 0.66
CA GLN A 246 -26.18 8.34 -0.81
C GLN A 246 -24.99 8.90 -1.61
N LYS A 247 -23.93 9.40 -0.96
CA LYS A 247 -22.90 10.23 -1.62
C LYS A 247 -21.46 9.71 -1.61
N GLY A 248 -21.23 8.43 -1.34
CA GLY A 248 -19.89 7.88 -1.45
C GLY A 248 -19.91 6.37 -1.56
N THR A 249 -19.44 5.84 -2.67
CA THR A 249 -19.08 4.44 -2.76
C THR A 249 -17.88 4.20 -1.85
N TYR A 250 -18.04 3.31 -0.88
CA TYR A 250 -16.89 2.61 -0.30
C TYR A 250 -16.09 2.06 -1.49
N HIS A 251 -14.75 2.07 -1.44
CA HIS A 251 -14.00 1.12 -2.26
C HIS A 251 -14.28 -0.26 -1.67
N SER A 252 -15.41 -0.84 -2.07
CA SER A 252 -15.72 -2.25 -1.83
C SER A 252 -14.56 -3.04 -2.37
N PHE A 253 -13.86 -3.72 -1.47
CA PHE A 253 -12.85 -4.67 -1.89
C PHE A 253 -13.60 -5.93 -2.34
N PHE A 254 -13.17 -6.46 -3.47
CA PHE A 254 -13.54 -7.79 -3.90
C PHE A 254 -12.27 -8.64 -3.85
N GLN A 255 -12.36 -9.79 -3.21
CA GLN A 255 -11.29 -10.78 -3.20
C GLN A 255 -11.76 -11.99 -3.99
N PHE A 256 -10.94 -12.40 -4.95
CA PHE A 256 -11.15 -13.62 -5.72
C PHE A 256 -10.00 -14.57 -5.38
N ASP A 257 -10.35 -15.71 -4.80
CA ASP A 257 -9.40 -16.78 -4.52
C ASP A 257 -9.65 -17.91 -5.52
N PHE A 258 -8.62 -18.29 -6.25
CA PHE A 258 -8.69 -19.36 -7.23
C PHE A 258 -7.37 -20.13 -7.28
N ASN A 259 -7.47 -21.44 -7.56
CA ASN A 259 -6.33 -22.29 -7.78
C ASN A 259 -6.05 -22.37 -9.27
N ILE A 260 -4.83 -22.02 -9.68
CA ILE A 260 -4.39 -22.18 -11.07
C ILE A 260 -3.70 -23.53 -11.18
N ASN A 261 -4.25 -24.42 -12.01
CA ASN A 261 -3.57 -25.63 -12.43
C ASN A 261 -3.00 -25.43 -13.84
N PHE A 262 -1.78 -25.90 -14.07
CA PHE A 262 -1.15 -25.83 -15.38
C PHE A 262 -1.15 -27.22 -16.02
N ASP A 263 -1.73 -27.32 -17.22
CA ASP A 263 -1.76 -28.59 -17.97
C ASP A 263 -0.39 -28.92 -18.61
N SER A 264 0.56 -27.98 -18.57
CA SER A 264 1.91 -28.12 -19.11
C SER A 264 2.92 -27.30 -18.30
N GLY A 265 4.21 -27.45 -18.59
CA GLY A 265 5.26 -26.68 -17.92
C GLY A 265 5.14 -25.18 -18.17
N VAL A 266 5.22 -24.38 -17.10
CA VAL A 266 5.21 -22.92 -17.17
C VAL A 266 6.51 -22.37 -16.61
N ILE A 267 7.11 -21.43 -17.34
CA ILE A 267 8.32 -20.71 -16.91
C ILE A 267 8.05 -19.22 -16.96
N VAL A 268 8.25 -18.54 -15.83
CA VAL A 268 8.38 -17.08 -15.81
C VAL A 268 9.85 -16.74 -15.79
N ASN A 269 10.33 -16.08 -16.85
CA ASN A 269 11.75 -15.90 -17.09
C ASN A 269 12.40 -14.82 -16.19
N ASN A 270 13.61 -15.12 -15.71
CA ASN A 270 14.52 -14.24 -14.98
C ASN A 270 15.78 -14.00 -15.80
N PHE A 271 15.73 -12.99 -16.68
CA PHE A 271 16.77 -12.69 -17.64
C PHE A 271 18.17 -12.52 -17.03
N LYS A 272 18.28 -11.99 -15.81
CA LYS A 272 19.58 -11.84 -15.14
C LYS A 272 20.23 -13.18 -14.82
N ASN A 273 19.45 -14.15 -14.38
CA ASN A 273 19.96 -15.47 -14.05
C ASN A 273 20.23 -16.30 -15.30
N ASN A 274 19.56 -16.05 -16.42
CA ASN A 274 19.87 -16.67 -17.72
C ASN A 274 21.34 -16.47 -18.06
N VAL A 275 21.82 -15.22 -17.99
CA VAL A 275 23.22 -14.87 -18.28
C VAL A 275 24.16 -15.51 -17.26
N ARG A 276 23.82 -15.46 -15.97
CA ARG A 276 24.69 -15.95 -14.88
C ARG A 276 24.91 -17.46 -14.93
N TYR A 277 23.87 -18.21 -15.29
CA TYR A 277 23.89 -19.66 -15.26
C TYR A 277 23.91 -20.30 -16.66
N SER A 278 24.02 -19.48 -17.71
CA SER A 278 24.08 -19.93 -19.11
C SER A 278 22.89 -20.79 -19.55
N TYR A 279 21.69 -20.44 -19.08
CA TYR A 279 20.44 -21.05 -19.52
C TYR A 279 19.64 -20.09 -20.40
N ASP A 280 18.93 -20.60 -21.41
CA ASP A 280 18.04 -19.77 -22.26
C ASP A 280 16.89 -19.16 -21.46
N PHE A 281 16.37 -19.93 -20.50
CA PHE A 281 15.33 -19.51 -19.56
C PHE A 281 15.69 -19.94 -18.14
N PHE A 282 15.54 -19.02 -17.19
CA PHE A 282 15.76 -19.29 -15.78
C PHE A 282 14.51 -18.86 -15.00
N PRO A 283 13.90 -19.71 -14.19
CA PRO A 283 12.67 -19.36 -13.49
C PRO A 283 12.90 -18.28 -12.42
N ILE A 284 11.92 -17.40 -12.22
CA ILE A 284 11.94 -16.48 -11.07
C ILE A 284 11.65 -17.29 -9.79
N THR A 285 12.54 -17.14 -8.81
CA THR A 285 12.40 -17.75 -7.48
C THR A 285 12.55 -16.70 -6.38
N GLU A 286 11.81 -16.85 -5.28
CA GLU A 286 11.95 -16.09 -4.04
C GLU A 286 12.16 -17.06 -2.88
N ASN A 287 13.26 -16.94 -2.14
CA ASN A 287 13.65 -17.88 -1.07
C ASN A 287 13.63 -19.37 -1.47
N GLY A 288 13.96 -19.69 -2.72
CA GLY A 288 14.00 -21.06 -3.23
C GLY A 288 12.64 -21.58 -3.74
N GLU A 289 11.56 -20.81 -3.60
CA GLU A 289 10.25 -21.15 -4.15
C GLU A 289 10.04 -20.46 -5.51
N PHE A 290 9.42 -21.15 -6.46
CA PHE A 290 9.00 -20.56 -7.73
C PHE A 290 7.89 -19.54 -7.51
N ILE A 291 7.98 -18.39 -8.19
CA ILE A 291 6.96 -17.35 -8.07
C ILE A 291 6.42 -16.93 -9.43
N ILE A 292 5.11 -16.67 -9.48
CA ILE A 292 4.48 -15.96 -10.58
C ILE A 292 4.31 -14.50 -10.14
N PRO A 293 5.03 -13.54 -10.76
CA PRO A 293 4.85 -12.12 -10.50
C PRO A 293 3.42 -11.67 -10.71
N GLY A 294 2.92 -10.77 -9.83
CA GLY A 294 1.63 -10.11 -10.06
C GLY A 294 1.61 -9.31 -11.37
N SER A 295 2.76 -8.79 -11.81
CA SER A 295 2.88 -8.17 -13.14
C SER A 295 2.60 -9.13 -14.30
N SER A 296 2.93 -10.42 -14.16
CA SER A 296 2.68 -11.45 -15.18
C SER A 296 1.18 -11.76 -15.24
N LEU A 297 0.54 -12.03 -14.10
CA LEU A 297 -0.91 -12.26 -14.03
C LEU A 297 -1.70 -11.05 -14.52
N ARG A 298 -1.31 -9.84 -14.08
CA ARG A 298 -1.90 -8.59 -14.56
C ARG A 298 -1.74 -8.43 -16.07
N GLY A 299 -0.58 -8.81 -16.61
CA GLY A 299 -0.33 -8.76 -18.06
C GLY A 299 -1.29 -9.65 -18.84
N VAL A 300 -1.44 -10.90 -18.41
CA VAL A 300 -2.36 -11.87 -19.03
C VAL A 300 -3.80 -11.39 -18.93
N LEU A 301 -4.28 -11.05 -17.73
CA LEU A 301 -5.64 -10.55 -17.51
C LEU A 301 -5.95 -9.31 -18.34
N ARG A 302 -5.00 -8.36 -18.40
CA ARG A 302 -5.13 -7.16 -19.21
C ARG A 302 -5.24 -7.48 -20.70
N SER A 303 -4.39 -8.38 -21.22
CA SER A 303 -4.43 -8.78 -22.63
C SER A 303 -5.77 -9.44 -22.98
N HIS A 304 -6.28 -10.33 -22.14
CA HIS A 304 -7.59 -10.94 -22.35
C HIS A 304 -8.73 -9.91 -22.27
N ALA A 305 -8.71 -9.02 -21.28
CA ALA A 305 -9.69 -7.95 -21.14
C ALA A 305 -9.69 -7.01 -22.36
N GLU A 306 -8.51 -6.66 -22.88
CA GLU A 306 -8.38 -5.85 -24.10
C GLU A 306 -8.98 -6.56 -25.32
N LYS A 307 -8.72 -7.86 -25.50
CA LYS A 307 -9.31 -8.65 -26.60
C LYS A 307 -10.84 -8.67 -26.51
N ILE A 308 -11.38 -9.00 -25.33
CA ILE A 308 -12.83 -9.04 -25.08
C ILE A 308 -13.46 -7.66 -25.35
N ALA A 309 -12.87 -6.58 -24.82
CA ALA A 309 -13.37 -5.23 -25.02
C ALA A 309 -13.38 -4.84 -26.51
N LYS A 310 -12.34 -5.19 -27.27
CA LYS A 310 -12.29 -4.95 -28.72
C LYS A 310 -13.37 -5.73 -29.45
N THR A 311 -13.59 -7.01 -29.13
CA THR A 311 -14.65 -7.82 -29.75
C THR A 311 -16.02 -7.21 -29.50
N ILE A 312 -16.34 -6.86 -28.25
CA ILE A 312 -17.63 -6.26 -27.88
C ILE A 312 -17.84 -4.93 -28.61
N VAL A 313 -16.82 -4.06 -28.66
CA VAL A 313 -16.96 -2.77 -29.34
C VAL A 313 -17.08 -2.94 -30.86
N ASN A 314 -16.34 -3.89 -31.44
CA ASN A 314 -16.39 -4.18 -32.87
C ASN A 314 -17.77 -4.68 -33.33
N GLU A 315 -18.49 -5.44 -32.49
CA GLU A 315 -19.87 -5.85 -32.77
C GLU A 315 -20.87 -4.70 -32.73
N ASN A 316 -20.55 -3.59 -32.06
CA ASN A 316 -21.47 -2.49 -31.79
C ASN A 316 -21.11 -1.17 -32.50
N CYS A 317 -19.99 -1.11 -33.21
CA CYS A 317 -19.55 0.10 -33.93
C CYS A 317 -19.93 0.04 -35.42
N GLU A 318 -20.28 1.19 -36.00
CA GLU A 318 -20.64 1.28 -37.42
C GLU A 318 -19.40 1.44 -38.32
N ASN A 319 -18.34 2.05 -37.81
CA ASN A 319 -17.12 2.35 -38.55
C ASN A 319 -15.90 2.50 -37.63
N LEU A 320 -14.71 2.66 -38.24
CA LEU A 320 -13.44 2.76 -37.52
C LEU A 320 -13.35 4.01 -36.62
N GLU A 321 -13.93 5.15 -37.01
CA GLU A 321 -13.90 6.37 -36.20
C GLU A 321 -14.72 6.18 -34.93
N ASP A 322 -15.88 5.53 -35.04
CA ASP A 322 -16.74 5.21 -33.91
C ASP A 322 -16.09 4.18 -32.97
N PHE A 323 -15.44 3.16 -33.53
CA PHE A 323 -14.62 2.21 -32.77
C PHE A 323 -13.53 2.91 -31.93
N LEU A 324 -12.76 3.81 -32.54
CA LEU A 324 -11.67 4.54 -31.87
C LEU A 324 -12.18 5.50 -30.80
N ARG A 325 -13.38 6.03 -30.95
CA ARG A 325 -14.03 6.91 -29.97
C ARG A 325 -14.55 6.15 -28.76
N ILE A 326 -15.09 4.96 -28.96
CA ILE A 326 -15.79 4.19 -27.92
C ILE A 326 -14.86 3.19 -27.21
N CYS A 327 -13.85 2.63 -27.89
CA CYS A 327 -13.07 1.54 -27.35
C CYS A 327 -12.18 1.99 -26.17
N PRO A 328 -12.38 1.42 -24.95
CA PRO A 328 -11.57 1.78 -23.78
C PRO A 328 -10.20 1.09 -23.78
N ALA A 329 -9.97 0.13 -24.69
CA ALA A 329 -8.67 -0.52 -24.83
C ALA A 329 -7.69 0.43 -25.52
N CYS A 330 -6.42 0.43 -25.08
CA CYS A 330 -5.38 1.19 -25.77
C CYS A 330 -5.35 0.77 -27.24
N ASN A 331 -5.46 1.74 -28.16
CA ASN A 331 -5.24 1.51 -29.58
C ASN A 331 -3.75 1.15 -29.76
N PRO A 332 -3.39 -0.08 -30.17
CA PRO A 332 -2.00 -0.43 -30.45
C PRO A 332 -1.56 0.07 -31.83
N GLY A 333 -2.42 0.74 -32.60
CA GLY A 333 -2.11 1.29 -33.91
C GLY A 333 -2.27 2.81 -33.92
N GLY A 334 -1.24 3.52 -33.50
CA GLY A 334 -0.90 4.72 -34.27
C GLY A 334 -0.46 4.22 -35.65
N VAL A 335 -1.20 4.60 -36.69
CA VAL A 335 -1.01 4.30 -38.12
C VAL A 335 -1.87 3.17 -38.68
N SER A 336 -2.61 3.59 -39.72
CA SER A 336 -3.35 2.84 -40.73
C SER A 336 -2.78 1.46 -41.05
N GLU A 337 -3.59 0.41 -40.86
CA GLU A 337 -3.94 -0.54 -41.93
C GLU A 337 -4.98 -1.55 -41.42
N LYS A 338 -6.19 -1.40 -41.97
CA LYS A 338 -7.23 -2.41 -42.21
C LYS A 338 -7.17 -3.68 -41.34
N ILE A 339 -7.91 -3.66 -40.24
CA ILE A 339 -8.59 -4.87 -39.79
C ILE A 339 -9.77 -5.06 -40.78
N PRO A 340 -9.83 -6.16 -41.56
CA PRO A 340 -10.99 -6.40 -42.40
C PRO A 340 -12.19 -6.67 -41.49
N LEU A 341 -13.17 -5.79 -41.55
CA LEU A 341 -14.51 -6.06 -41.06
C LEU A 341 -15.09 -7.14 -42.00
N THR A 342 -15.26 -8.36 -41.49
CA THR A 342 -16.13 -9.38 -42.11
C THR A 342 -17.58 -9.07 -41.83
#